data_AF-A0A131ZCD6-F1
#
_entry.id   AF-A0A131ZCD6-F1
#
_cell.length_a   1.000
_cell.length_b   1.000
_cell.length_c   1.000
_cell.angle_alpha   90.00
_cell.angle_beta   90.00
_cell.angle_gamma   90.00
#
_symmetry.space_group_name_H-M   'P 1'
#
loop_
_entity.id
_entity.type
_entity.pdbx_description
1 polymer ?
#
loop_
_entity_poly.entity_id
_entity_poly.type
_entity_poly.pdbx_seq_one_letter_code
_entity_poly.pdbx_strand_id
1 'polypeptide(L)'
;LESYRSLTLQYMADTFGVTVSFIDQELARFIAADRLNCKIDKVGGVVQTTRPDIKNHQYQACIKQGDILLNRIQKLSRVINI
;
A
#
# COMPACT_ATOMS: atom_id res chain seq x y z
N LEU A 1 7.58 10.00 8.63
CA LEU A 1 6.11 9.81 8.67
C LEU A 1 5.66 8.54 9.42
N GLU A 2 6.56 7.75 9.99
CA GLU A 2 6.19 6.48 10.66
C GLU A 2 5.35 6.64 11.94
N SER A 3 5.37 7.79 12.62
CA SER A 3 4.66 7.92 13.91
C SER A 3 3.19 8.35 13.81
N TYR A 4 2.72 8.84 12.65
CA TYR A 4 1.39 9.43 12.51
C TYR A 4 0.49 8.63 11.56
N ARG A 5 -0.67 8.19 12.06
CA ARG A 5 -1.70 7.47 11.29
C ARG A 5 -2.47 8.39 10.33
N SER A 6 -2.62 9.66 10.72
CA SER A 6 -3.24 10.72 9.92
C SER A 6 -2.53 12.03 10.23
N LEU A 7 -2.33 12.87 9.22
CA LEU A 7 -1.79 14.22 9.35
C LEU A 7 -2.51 15.18 8.41
N THR A 8 -2.59 16.47 8.74
CA THR A 8 -3.17 17.48 7.85
C THR A 8 -2.14 17.97 6.84
N LEU A 9 -2.57 18.15 5.59
CA LEU A 9 -1.72 18.69 4.51
C LEU A 9 -1.14 20.06 4.87
N GLN A 10 -1.92 20.89 5.58
CA GLN A 10 -1.47 22.20 6.06
C GLN A 10 -0.30 22.09 7.03
N TYR A 11 -0.40 21.24 8.05
CA TYR A 11 0.69 21.04 9.01
C TYR A 11 1.96 20.50 8.34
N MET A 12 1.79 19.61 7.35
CA MET A 12 2.91 19.12 6.54
C MET A 12 3.57 20.25 5.76
N ALA A 13 2.77 21.06 5.06
CA ALA A 13 3.23 22.21 4.30
C ALA A 13 3.98 23.22 5.19
N ASP A 14 3.44 23.54 6.36
CA ASP A 14 4.04 24.48 7.33
C ASP A 14 5.37 23.93 7.89
N THR A 15 5.44 22.64 8.19
CA THR A 15 6.65 21.98 8.72
C THR A 15 7.76 21.93 7.67
N PHE A 16 7.40 21.70 6.41
CA PHE A 16 8.37 21.66 5.30
C PHE A 16 8.65 23.05 4.70
N GLY A 17 7.91 24.10 5.11
CA GLY A 17 8.06 25.46 4.60
C GLY A 17 7.67 25.61 3.12
N VAL A 18 6.75 24.78 2.63
CA VAL A 18 6.32 24.73 1.22
C VAL A 18 4.82 24.93 1.08
N THR A 19 4.33 25.12 -0.14
CA THR A 19 2.89 25.28 -0.39
C THR A 19 2.16 23.93 -0.37
N VAL A 20 0.89 23.94 0.04
CA VAL A 20 0.03 22.74 0.03
C VAL A 20 -0.06 22.12 -1.38
N SER A 21 -0.10 22.96 -2.42
CA SER A 21 -0.11 22.50 -3.82
C SER A 21 1.16 21.76 -4.24
N PHE A 22 2.32 22.15 -3.69
CA PHE A 22 3.58 21.47 -3.97
C PHE A 22 3.62 20.10 -3.30
N ILE A 23 3.15 20.00 -2.05
CA ILE A 23 3.04 18.72 -1.33
C ILE A 23 2.05 17.77 -2.02
N ASP A 24 0.91 18.27 -2.51
CA ASP A 24 -0.07 17.46 -3.24
C ASP A 24 0.55 16.82 -4.50
N GLN A 25 1.31 17.59 -5.28
CA GLN A 25 2.00 17.08 -6.48
C GLN A 25 3.09 16.04 -6.15
N GLU A 26 3.94 16.33 -5.17
CA GLU A 26 5.03 15.43 -4.80
C GLU A 26 4.52 14.14 -4.16
N LEU A 27 3.52 14.22 -3.28
CA LEU A 27 2.89 13.03 -2.70
C LEU A 27 2.22 12.19 -3.78
N ALA A 28 1.49 12.80 -4.72
CA ALA A 28 0.90 12.07 -5.84
C ALA A 28 1.97 11.31 -6.65
N ARG A 29 3.12 11.94 -6.91
CA ARG A 29 4.25 11.30 -7.60
C ARG A 29 4.85 10.13 -6.82
N PHE A 30 5.02 10.27 -5.50
CA PHE A 30 5.59 9.20 -4.67
C PHE A 30 4.62 8.03 -4.44
N ILE A 31 3.32 8.30 -4.35
CA ILE A 31 2.28 7.27 -4.26
C ILE A 31 2.20 6.50 -5.58
N ALA A 32 2.21 7.20 -6.73
CA ALA A 32 2.20 6.56 -8.04
C ALA A 32 3.45 5.70 -8.29
N ALA A 33 4.58 6.07 -7.70
CA ALA A 33 5.83 5.30 -7.76
C ALA A 33 5.90 4.15 -6.73
N ASP A 34 4.85 3.93 -5.93
CA ASP A 34 4.78 2.93 -4.85
C ASP A 34 5.92 3.05 -3.81
N ARG A 35 6.51 4.24 -3.69
CA ARG A 35 7.60 4.53 -2.73
C ARG A 35 7.07 4.95 -1.37
N LEU A 36 5.78 5.29 -1.28
CA LEU A 36 5.16 5.82 -0.09
C LEU A 36 3.74 5.26 0.09
N ASN A 37 3.54 4.43 1.11
CA ASN A 37 2.25 3.80 1.41
C ASN A 37 1.33 4.77 2.18
N CYS A 38 0.75 5.71 1.46
CA CYS A 38 -0.20 6.65 2.02
C CYS A 38 -1.31 6.98 1.00
N LYS A 39 -2.44 7.45 1.52
CA LYS A 39 -3.59 7.90 0.74
C LYS A 39 -3.85 9.36 1.07
N ILE A 40 -4.04 10.16 0.04
CA ILE A 40 -4.39 11.57 0.17
C ILE A 40 -5.91 11.70 0.10
N ASP A 41 -6.49 12.34 1.10
CA ASP A 41 -7.86 12.85 1.04
C ASP A 41 -7.81 14.36 0.82
N LYS A 42 -8.08 14.75 -0.43
CA LYS A 42 -8.06 16.15 -0.86
C LYS A 42 -9.27 16.94 -0.35
N VAL A 43 -10.40 16.29 -0.05
CA VAL A 43 -11.61 16.95 0.46
C VAL A 43 -11.44 17.23 1.95
N GLY A 44 -10.94 16.25 2.70
CA GLY A 44 -10.66 16.37 4.13
C GLY A 44 -9.33 17.08 4.45
N GLY A 45 -8.49 17.33 3.46
CA GLY A 45 -7.18 17.96 3.64
C GLY A 45 -6.21 17.13 4.49
N VAL A 46 -6.36 15.80 4.50
CA VAL A 46 -5.61 14.88 5.37
C VAL A 46 -4.91 13.80 4.57
N VAL A 47 -3.71 13.42 5.00
CA VAL A 47 -2.94 12.30 4.47
C VAL A 47 -2.99 11.17 5.49
N GLN A 48 -3.48 10.02 5.05
CA GLN A 48 -3.58 8.81 5.86
C GLN A 48 -2.47 7.82 5.47
N THR A 49 -1.64 7.45 6.43
CA THR A 49 -0.56 6.48 6.20
C THR A 49 -1.14 5.08 6.33
N THR A 50 -1.13 4.29 5.26
CA THR A 50 -1.55 2.89 5.32
C THR A 50 -0.33 2.05 5.61
N ARG A 51 -0.18 1.57 6.85
CA ARG A 51 0.84 0.58 7.16
C ARG A 51 0.35 -0.79 6.70
N PRO A 52 1.00 -1.44 5.72
CA PRO A 52 0.71 -2.84 5.46
C PRO A 52 1.14 -3.64 6.69
N ASP A 53 0.16 -4.20 7.39
CA ASP A 53 0.43 -5.13 8.50
C ASP A 53 1.29 -6.29 8.00
N ILE A 54 2.45 -6.49 8.62
CA ILE A 54 3.41 -7.54 8.25
C ILE A 54 2.71 -8.91 8.25
N LYS A 55 1.82 -9.15 9.23
CA LYS A 55 1.03 -10.40 9.31
C LYS A 55 0.05 -10.54 8.16
N ASN A 56 -0.64 -9.48 7.76
CA ASN A 56 -1.58 -9.53 6.64
C ASN A 56 -0.83 -9.77 5.32
N HIS A 57 0.35 -9.16 5.16
CA HIS A 57 1.20 -9.40 4.00
C HIS A 57 1.68 -10.86 3.94
N GLN A 58 2.18 -11.41 5.06
CA GLN A 58 2.57 -12.82 5.17
C GLN A 58 1.41 -13.78 4.91
N TYR A 59 0.22 -13.47 5.44
CA TYR A 59 -0.99 -14.25 5.21
C TYR A 59 -1.36 -14.30 3.72
N GLN A 60 -1.42 -13.14 3.05
CA GLN A 60 -1.71 -13.06 1.62
C GLN A 60 -0.67 -13.78 0.76
N ALA A 61 0.61 -13.66 1.12
CA ALA A 61 1.68 -14.40 0.46
C ALA A 61 1.51 -15.92 0.61
N CYS A 62 1.19 -16.40 1.81
CA CYS A 62 0.93 -17.81 2.09
C CYS A 62 -0.23 -18.36 1.26
N ILE A 63 -1.36 -17.64 1.22
CA ILE A 63 -2.54 -18.04 0.42
C ILE A 63 -2.18 -18.12 -1.06
N LYS A 64 -1.47 -17.12 -1.59
CA LYS A 64 -1.05 -17.11 -3.01
C LYS A 64 -0.11 -18.27 -3.34
N GLN A 65 0.85 -18.56 -2.47
CA GLN A 65 1.77 -19.69 -2.64
C GLN A 65 1.02 -21.03 -2.57
N GLY A 66 0.03 -21.14 -1.67
CA GLY A 66 -0.84 -22.30 -1.53
C GLY A 66 -1.69 -22.57 -2.76
N ASP A 67 -2.28 -21.53 -3.36
CA ASP A 67 -3.07 -21.65 -4.59
C ASP A 67 -2.23 -22.15 -5.78
N ILE A 68 -1.00 -21.65 -5.91
CA ILE A 68 -0.06 -22.13 -6.95
C ILE A 68 0.23 -23.63 -6.77
N LEU A 69 0.45 -24.07 -5.52
CA LEU A 69 0.71 -25.47 -5.22
C LEU A 69 -0.52 -26.34 -5.52
N LEU A 70 -1.71 -25.90 -5.11
CA LEU A 70 -2.96 -26.62 -5.34
C LEU A 70 -3.21 -26.83 -6.84
N ASN A 71 -3.03 -25.77 -7.64
CA ASN A 71 -3.16 -25.83 -9.09
C ASN A 71 -2.17 -26.84 -9.73
N ARG A 72 -0.94 -26.92 -9.22
CA ARG A 72 0.06 -27.89 -9.69
C ARG A 72 -0.34 -29.33 -9.35
N ILE A 73 -0.78 -29.57 -8.11
CA ILE A 73 -1.23 -30.89 -7.66
C ILE A 73 -2.46 -31.35 -8.45
N GLN A 74 -3.45 -30.46 -8.66
CA GLN A 74 -4.64 -30.77 -9.46
C GLN A 74 -4.29 -31.14 -10.90
N LYS A 75 -3.35 -30.41 -11.53
CA LYS A 75 -2.85 -30.76 -12.87
C LYS A 75 -2.18 -32.13 -12.91
N LEU A 76 -1.35 -32.45 -11.93
CA LEU A 76 -0.67 -33.75 -11.83
C LEU A 76 -1.66 -34.90 -11.60
N SER A 77 -2.62 -34.74 -10.69
CA SER A 77 -3.64 -35.76 -10.39
C SER A 77 -4.49 -36.10 -11.62
N ARG A 78 -4.80 -35.11 -12.46
CA ARG A 78 -5.56 -35.33 -13.70
C ARG A 78 -4.79 -36.13 -14.77
N VAL A 79 -3.46 -36.06 -14.76
CA VAL A 79 -2.59 -36.84 -15.66
C VAL A 79 -2.43 -38.28 -15.17
N ILE A 80 -2.41 -38.51 -13.85
CA ILE A 80 -2.25 -39.84 -13.24
C ILE A 80 -3.55 -40.67 -13.30
N ASN A 81 -4.71 -40.02 -13.32
CA ASN A 81 -6.02 -40.68 -13.41
C ASN A 81 -6.49 -40.96 -14.86
N ILE A 82 -5.57 -40.92 -15.83
CA ILE A 82 -5.72 -41.43 -17.21
C ILE A 82 -4.81 -42.65 -17.33
#